data_AF-A0A961UWL2-F1
#
_entry.id   AF-A0A961UWL2-F1
#
_cell.length_a   1.000
_cell.length_b   1.000
_cell.length_c   1.000
_cell.angle_alpha   90.00
_cell.angle_beta   90.00
_cell.angle_gamma   90.00
#
_symmetry.space_group_name_H-M   'P 1'
#
loop_
_entity.id
_entity.type
_entity.pdbx_description
1 polymer ?
#
loop_
_entity_poly.entity_id
_entity_poly.type
_entity_poly.pdbx_seq_one_letter_code
_entity_poly.pdbx_strand_id
1 'polypeptide(L)'
;MVPPRLTLVSDNTRDKDEMSTSEDEIAAGQPAERPSALSDPEAAVDHLADRAHREKIRRLEAMLFASSHPLDVAALQVCVEAEDEVAALLEELQKSYADRGVNLVRVAGKWLFRTADDLSFLLEREMAEERKLSKAALETLAI
;
A
#
# COMPACT_ATOMS: atom_id res chain seq x y z
N MET A 1 1.34 -7.21 33.70
CA MET A 1 -0.01 -7.11 33.11
C MET A 1 0.11 -7.67 31.70
N VAL A 2 -0.46 -8.86 31.44
CA VAL A 2 -0.31 -9.59 30.17
C VAL A 2 -1.54 -9.32 29.31
N PRO A 3 -1.41 -8.96 28.02
CA PRO A 3 -2.57 -8.71 27.18
C PRO A 3 -3.31 -10.02 26.84
N PRO A 4 -4.65 -10.01 26.75
CA PRO A 4 -5.43 -11.21 26.46
C PRO A 4 -5.26 -11.66 25.00
N ARG A 5 -5.24 -12.98 24.78
CA ARG A 5 -5.23 -13.60 23.45
C ARG A 5 -6.64 -13.68 22.89
N LEU A 6 -6.84 -13.17 21.67
CA LEU A 6 -8.07 -13.35 20.91
C LEU A 6 -8.10 -14.76 20.30
N THR A 7 -9.10 -15.55 20.66
CA THR A 7 -9.43 -16.81 19.98
C THR A 7 -10.63 -16.59 19.06
N LEU A 8 -10.44 -16.84 17.76
CA LEU A 8 -11.50 -16.82 16.74
C LEU A 8 -12.46 -18.00 16.97
N VAL A 9 -13.72 -17.69 17.30
CA VAL A 9 -14.82 -18.66 17.35
C VAL A 9 -15.39 -18.77 15.93
N SER A 10 -15.28 -19.95 15.33
CA SER A 10 -15.95 -20.28 14.07
C SER A 10 -17.26 -20.99 14.39
N ASP A 11 -18.39 -20.28 14.30
CA ASP A 11 -19.70 -20.90 14.35
C ASP A 11 -20.21 -21.13 12.92
N ASN A 12 -20.03 -22.35 12.46
CA ASN A 12 -20.75 -22.91 11.31
C ASN A 12 -21.45 -24.18 11.80
N THR A 13 -22.70 -24.04 12.22
CA THR A 13 -23.58 -25.19 12.42
C THR A 13 -24.93 -24.91 11.78
N ARG A 14 -25.18 -25.67 10.70
CA ARG A 14 -26.49 -25.88 10.08
C ARG A 14 -27.48 -26.37 11.12
N ASP A 15 -28.73 -25.93 11.02
CA ASP A 15 -29.82 -26.87 11.20
C ASP A 15 -30.91 -26.66 10.15
N LYS A 16 -31.48 -27.79 9.74
CA LYS A 16 -32.46 -27.94 8.68
C LYS A 16 -33.88 -27.94 9.26
N ASP A 17 -34.83 -27.88 8.33
CA ASP A 17 -36.23 -28.28 8.43
C ASP A 17 -37.22 -27.17 8.80
N GLU A 18 -37.84 -26.59 7.77
CA GLU A 18 -39.31 -26.61 7.65
C GLU A 18 -39.72 -26.44 6.16
N MET A 19 -40.55 -27.39 5.70
CA MET A 19 -41.06 -27.54 4.34
C MET A 19 -42.56 -27.24 4.35
N SER A 20 -43.05 -26.32 3.50
CA SER A 20 -44.07 -26.62 2.48
C SER A 20 -44.63 -25.36 1.81
N THR A 21 -44.52 -25.39 0.47
CA THR A 21 -45.47 -24.90 -0.54
C THR A 21 -45.91 -23.43 -0.56
N SER A 22 -45.44 -22.70 -1.56
CA SER A 22 -46.19 -22.58 -2.83
C SER A 22 -45.28 -22.02 -3.93
N GLU A 23 -45.46 -22.59 -5.11
CA GLU A 23 -44.76 -22.31 -6.36
C GLU A 23 -44.97 -20.85 -6.78
N ASP A 24 -43.89 -20.13 -7.08
CA ASP A 24 -43.87 -19.10 -8.11
C ASP A 24 -42.43 -18.90 -8.62
N GLU A 25 -42.35 -18.79 -9.93
CA GLU A 25 -41.17 -18.81 -10.79
C GLU A 25 -39.98 -17.96 -10.31
N ILE A 26 -38.79 -18.57 -10.25
CA ILE A 26 -37.54 -17.84 -10.53
C ILE A 26 -36.78 -18.61 -11.59
N ALA A 27 -37.02 -18.17 -12.82
CA ALA A 27 -36.32 -18.57 -14.01
C ALA A 27 -34.80 -18.35 -13.87
N ALA A 28 -34.07 -19.40 -14.24
CA ALA A 28 -32.80 -19.37 -14.98
C ALA A 28 -31.89 -18.13 -14.83
N GLY A 29 -30.75 -18.36 -14.17
CA GLY A 29 -29.45 -18.09 -14.78
C GLY A 29 -28.93 -16.66 -14.78
N GLN A 30 -27.99 -16.38 -13.89
CA GLN A 30 -26.82 -15.60 -14.24
C GLN A 30 -25.57 -16.35 -13.76
N PRO A 31 -24.84 -17.04 -14.65
CA PRO A 31 -23.51 -17.52 -14.30
C PRO A 31 -22.64 -16.29 -14.04
N ALA A 32 -21.87 -16.34 -12.95
CA ALA A 32 -20.83 -15.38 -12.67
C ALA A 32 -20.01 -15.11 -13.94
N GLU A 33 -20.05 -13.87 -14.42
CA GLU A 33 -19.24 -13.38 -15.51
C GLU A 33 -17.77 -13.58 -15.13
N ARG A 34 -17.20 -14.70 -15.57
CA ARG A 34 -15.77 -14.76 -15.84
C ARG A 34 -15.52 -13.66 -16.86
N PRO A 35 -14.61 -12.71 -16.63
CA PRO A 35 -14.34 -11.67 -17.61
C PRO A 35 -14.04 -12.36 -18.94
N SER A 36 -14.83 -12.01 -19.96
CA SER A 36 -14.76 -12.50 -21.34
C SER A 36 -13.50 -11.98 -22.04
N ALA A 37 -12.33 -12.25 -21.47
CA ALA A 37 -11.03 -11.82 -21.98
C ALA A 37 -10.59 -12.60 -23.24
N LEU A 38 -11.49 -13.31 -23.91
CA LEU A 38 -11.21 -14.15 -25.08
C LEU A 38 -11.87 -13.64 -26.38
N SER A 39 -12.55 -12.49 -26.33
CA SER A 39 -13.34 -12.01 -27.48
C SER A 39 -12.67 -10.86 -28.25
N ASP A 40 -11.90 -10.00 -27.59
CA ASP A 40 -11.23 -8.86 -28.22
C ASP A 40 -9.73 -8.83 -27.87
N PRO A 41 -8.83 -9.13 -28.82
CA PRO A 41 -7.39 -9.10 -28.58
C PRO A 41 -6.88 -7.68 -28.25
N GLU A 42 -7.57 -6.64 -28.70
CA GLU A 42 -7.22 -5.24 -28.46
C GLU A 42 -7.50 -4.82 -27.00
N ALA A 43 -8.63 -5.24 -26.42
CA ALA A 43 -8.95 -4.99 -25.00
C ALA A 43 -8.03 -5.76 -24.04
N ALA A 44 -7.58 -6.96 -24.43
CA ALA A 44 -6.63 -7.74 -23.64
C ALA A 44 -5.24 -7.08 -23.53
N VAL A 45 -4.80 -6.37 -24.57
CA VAL A 45 -3.54 -5.61 -24.59
C VAL A 45 -3.61 -4.40 -23.67
N ASP A 46 -4.73 -3.67 -23.69
CA ASP A 46 -4.95 -2.49 -22.85
C ASP A 46 -4.90 -2.85 -21.35
N HIS A 47 -5.58 -3.92 -20.95
CA HIS A 47 -5.54 -4.41 -19.57
C HIS A 47 -4.15 -4.88 -19.11
N LEU A 48 -3.30 -5.39 -20.01
CA LEU A 48 -1.93 -5.77 -19.68
C LEU A 48 -1.06 -4.54 -19.47
N ALA A 49 -1.22 -3.50 -20.31
CA ALA A 49 -0.54 -2.23 -20.16
C ALA A 49 -0.91 -1.54 -18.83
N ASP A 50 -2.20 -1.50 -18.50
CA ASP A 50 -2.72 -1.02 -17.21
C ASP A 50 -2.11 -1.78 -16.03
N ARG A 51 -2.01 -3.11 -16.15
CA ARG A 51 -1.44 -3.93 -15.08
C ARG A 51 0.05 -3.62 -14.91
N ALA A 52 0.81 -3.54 -15.99
CA ALA A 52 2.23 -3.21 -15.96
C ALA A 52 2.45 -1.81 -15.35
N HIS A 53 1.62 -0.84 -15.72
CA HIS A 53 1.64 0.52 -15.15
C HIS A 53 1.42 0.51 -13.64
N ARG A 54 0.35 -0.16 -13.17
CA ARG A 54 0.09 -0.32 -11.73
C ARG A 54 1.22 -1.03 -11.00
N GLU A 55 1.85 -2.03 -11.62
CA GLU A 55 3.00 -2.72 -11.03
C GLU A 55 4.20 -1.78 -10.84
N LYS A 56 4.48 -0.89 -11.81
CA LYS A 56 5.54 0.12 -11.68
C LYS A 56 5.27 1.09 -10.51
N ILE A 57 4.04 1.61 -10.39
CA ILE A 57 3.65 2.51 -9.28
C ILE A 57 3.85 1.81 -7.93
N ARG A 58 3.38 0.57 -7.79
CA ARG A 58 3.53 -0.20 -6.54
C ARG A 58 4.98 -0.45 -6.16
N ARG A 59 5.87 -0.66 -7.15
CA ARG A 59 7.31 -0.80 -6.89
C ARG A 59 7.92 0.51 -6.41
N LEU A 60 7.60 1.64 -7.06
CA LEU A 60 8.07 2.96 -6.63
C LEU A 60 7.63 3.29 -5.21
N GLU A 61 6.34 3.07 -4.91
CA GLU A 61 5.77 3.25 -3.58
C GLU A 61 6.51 2.42 -2.53
N ALA A 62 6.73 1.13 -2.80
CA ALA A 62 7.43 0.24 -1.89
C ALA A 62 8.88 0.68 -1.62
N MET A 63 9.59 1.12 -2.67
CA MET A 63 10.97 1.60 -2.55
C MET A 63 11.05 2.90 -1.74
N LEU A 64 10.16 3.86 -2.02
CA LEU A 64 10.08 5.12 -1.27
C LEU A 64 9.67 4.91 0.18
N PHE A 65 8.79 3.95 0.45
CA PHE A 65 8.37 3.57 1.79
C PHE A 65 9.49 2.88 2.59
N ALA A 66 10.24 1.98 1.96
CA ALA A 66 11.32 1.25 2.60
C ALA A 66 12.58 2.11 2.83
N SER A 67 12.75 3.19 2.07
CA SER A 67 13.93 4.06 2.18
C SER A 67 13.88 4.94 3.42
N SER A 68 14.96 4.92 4.21
CA SER A 68 15.17 5.83 5.34
C SER A 68 15.69 7.21 4.93
N HIS A 69 16.04 7.40 3.65
CA HIS A 69 16.62 8.63 3.13
C HIS A 69 15.95 9.06 1.82
N PRO A 70 15.99 10.36 1.46
CA PRO A 70 15.48 10.81 0.16
C PRO A 70 16.19 10.13 -1.00
N LEU A 71 15.42 9.65 -1.99
CA LEU A 71 15.92 8.99 -3.20
C LEU A 71 15.86 9.94 -4.40
N ASP A 72 16.90 9.97 -5.22
CA ASP A 72 16.84 10.68 -6.50
C ASP A 72 16.12 9.85 -7.58
N VAL A 73 15.76 10.50 -8.67
CA VAL A 73 15.07 9.84 -9.80
C VAL A 73 15.95 8.74 -10.40
N ALA A 74 17.27 8.95 -10.46
CA ALA A 74 18.21 7.97 -11.00
C ALA A 74 18.21 6.65 -10.21
N ALA A 75 18.23 6.72 -8.88
CA ALA A 75 18.13 5.54 -8.02
C ALA A 75 16.80 4.79 -8.23
N LEU A 76 15.71 5.52 -8.41
CA LEU A 76 14.39 4.93 -8.63
C LEU A 76 14.27 4.27 -10.01
N GLN A 77 14.88 4.85 -11.05
CA GLN A 77 14.91 4.29 -12.41
C GLN A 77 15.59 2.91 -12.44
N VAL A 78 16.72 2.76 -11.74
CA VAL A 78 17.44 1.48 -11.63
C VAL A 78 16.56 0.41 -10.98
N CYS A 79 15.80 0.76 -9.94
CA CYS A 79 14.97 -0.21 -9.22
C CYS A 79 13.73 -0.68 -10.00
N VAL A 80 13.19 0.17 -10.87
CA VAL A 80 11.95 -0.13 -11.62
C VAL A 80 12.26 -0.61 -13.03
N GLU A 81 13.54 -0.63 -13.42
CA GLU A 81 14.01 -0.99 -14.77
C GLU A 81 13.29 -0.16 -15.85
N ALA A 82 12.99 1.10 -15.52
CA ALA A 82 12.23 2.01 -16.35
C ALA A 82 12.88 3.39 -16.30
N GLU A 83 13.47 3.83 -17.41
CA GLU A 83 14.14 5.13 -17.47
C GLU A 83 13.14 6.25 -17.82
N ASP A 84 12.20 6.01 -18.74
CA ASP A 84 11.47 7.12 -19.38
C ASP A 84 10.17 7.58 -18.69
N GLU A 85 9.64 6.82 -17.73
CA GLU A 85 8.31 7.09 -17.13
C GLU A 85 8.34 7.45 -15.65
N VAL A 86 9.48 7.34 -14.97
CA VAL A 86 9.54 7.48 -13.50
C VAL A 86 9.06 8.85 -13.02
N ALA A 87 9.38 9.93 -13.76
CA ALA A 87 8.91 11.26 -13.40
C ALA A 87 7.37 11.36 -13.43
N ALA A 88 6.73 10.85 -14.48
CA ALA A 88 5.27 10.85 -14.62
C ALA A 88 4.61 9.98 -13.55
N LEU A 89 5.18 8.80 -13.29
CA LEU A 89 4.70 7.89 -12.24
C LEU A 89 4.81 8.51 -10.84
N LEU A 90 5.87 9.26 -10.57
CA LEU A 90 6.05 9.98 -9.31
C LEU A 90 5.04 11.11 -9.13
N GLU A 91 4.70 11.83 -10.20
CA GLU A 91 3.65 12.85 -10.17
C GLU A 91 2.26 12.24 -9.94
N GLU A 92 1.97 11.11 -10.58
CA GLU A 92 0.72 10.36 -10.35
C GLU A 92 0.64 9.84 -8.91
N LEU A 93 1.74 9.29 -8.39
CA LEU A 93 1.84 8.83 -7.01
C LEU A 93 1.69 10.01 -6.03
N GLN A 94 2.30 11.15 -6.33
CA GLN A 94 2.16 12.36 -5.52
C GLN A 94 0.69 12.81 -5.44
N LYS A 95 -0.02 12.86 -6.57
CA LYS A 95 -1.45 13.19 -6.59
C LYS A 95 -2.28 12.20 -5.78
N SER A 96 -1.98 10.91 -5.91
CA SER A 96 -2.67 9.84 -5.18
C SER A 96 -2.49 9.92 -3.66
N TYR A 97 -1.42 10.57 -3.19
CA TYR A 97 -1.10 10.77 -1.78
C TYR A 97 -1.40 12.17 -1.26
N ALA A 98 -1.91 13.10 -2.08
CA ALA A 98 -2.11 14.49 -1.67
C ALA A 98 -3.09 14.65 -0.49
N ASP A 99 -4.18 13.89 -0.49
CA ASP A 99 -5.25 13.97 0.54
C ASP A 99 -5.10 12.91 1.65
N ARG A 100 -3.91 12.28 1.76
CA ARG A 100 -3.62 11.24 2.76
C ARG A 100 -2.78 11.82 3.90
N GLY A 101 -2.76 11.13 5.04
CA GLY A 101 -1.94 11.54 6.20
C GLY A 101 -0.42 11.39 6.01
N VAL A 102 0.01 10.82 4.89
CA VAL A 102 1.40 10.77 4.44
C VAL A 102 1.41 11.30 3.01
N ASN A 103 2.32 12.21 2.69
CA ASN A 103 2.45 12.80 1.36
C ASN A 103 3.82 12.49 0.75
N LEU A 104 3.85 12.36 -0.57
CA LEU A 104 5.09 12.26 -1.33
C LEU A 104 5.60 13.66 -1.67
N VAL A 105 6.79 14.02 -1.17
CA VAL A 105 7.37 15.36 -1.34
C VAL A 105 8.71 15.31 -2.05
N ARG A 106 9.05 16.41 -2.74
CA ARG A 106 10.35 16.59 -3.39
C ARG A 106 11.20 17.60 -2.62
N VAL A 107 12.35 17.15 -2.10
CA VAL A 107 13.31 17.97 -1.34
C VAL A 107 14.68 17.87 -2.00
N ALA A 108 15.26 19.01 -2.39
CA ALA A 108 16.57 19.08 -3.05
C ALA A 108 16.73 18.13 -4.26
N GLY A 109 15.66 17.99 -5.06
CA GLY A 109 15.65 17.12 -6.24
C GLY A 109 15.45 15.63 -5.93
N LYS A 110 15.23 15.27 -4.67
CA LYS A 110 14.99 13.90 -4.20
C LYS A 110 13.58 13.73 -3.66
N TRP A 111 13.09 12.50 -3.65
CA TRP A 111 11.74 12.12 -3.27
C TRP A 111 11.75 11.31 -1.97
N LEU A 112 10.77 11.56 -1.12
CA LEU A 112 10.52 10.82 0.11
C LEU A 112 9.08 10.98 0.57
N PHE A 113 8.62 10.04 1.39
CA PHE A 113 7.40 10.21 2.16
C PHE A 113 7.64 11.08 3.40
N ARG A 114 6.68 11.95 3.69
CA ARG A 114 6.58 12.70 4.95
C ARG A 114 5.16 12.63 5.48
N THR A 115 5.02 12.76 6.80
CA THR A 115 3.71 13.01 7.41
C THR A 115 3.12 14.28 6.83
N ALA A 116 1.81 14.29 6.63
CA ALA A 116 1.10 15.49 6.22
C ALA A 116 1.26 16.61 7.24
N ASP A 117 1.40 17.84 6.76
CA ASP A 117 1.72 19.01 7.59
C ASP A 117 0.62 19.27 8.64
N ASP A 118 -0.64 19.00 8.29
CA ASP A 118 -1.80 19.14 9.17
C ASP A 118 -1.84 18.11 10.31
N LEU A 119 -1.20 16.95 10.15
CA LEU A 119 -1.12 15.89 11.16
C LEU A 119 0.21 15.84 11.90
N SER A 120 1.18 16.68 11.53
CA SER A 120 2.54 16.63 12.08
C SER A 120 2.59 16.82 13.60
N PHE A 121 1.69 17.65 14.15
CA PHE A 121 1.58 17.90 15.60
C PHE A 121 1.26 16.65 16.43
N LEU A 122 0.61 15.63 15.84
CA LEU A 122 0.31 14.37 16.53
C LEU A 122 1.57 13.55 16.81
N LEU A 123 2.56 13.66 15.92
CA LEU A 123 3.78 12.85 15.96
C LEU A 123 4.93 13.54 16.71
N GLU A 124 4.91 14.87 16.85
CA GLU A 124 5.92 15.62 17.62
C GLU A 124 6.06 15.09 19.05
N ARG A 125 4.95 14.65 19.67
CA ARG A 125 4.95 14.11 21.03
C ARG A 125 5.52 12.68 21.12
N GLU A 126 5.55 11.94 20.00
CA GLU A 126 6.05 10.57 19.92
C GLU A 126 7.49 10.48 19.43
N MET A 127 8.10 11.58 19.01
CA MET A 127 9.56 11.63 18.77
C MET A 127 10.29 11.49 20.11
N ALA A 128 10.54 10.25 20.51
CA ALA A 128 11.45 9.95 21.60
C ALA A 128 12.82 10.56 21.26
N GLU A 129 13.30 11.47 22.09
CA GLU A 129 14.67 11.97 21.97
C GLU A 129 15.62 10.77 21.99
N GLU A 130 16.28 10.48 20.86
CA GLU A 130 17.46 9.61 20.85
C GLU A 130 18.56 10.29 21.67
N ARG A 131 18.52 10.05 22.98
CA ARG A 131 19.57 10.49 23.88
C ARG A 131 20.80 9.67 23.56
N LYS A 132 21.71 10.28 22.79
CA LYS A 132 23.05 9.74 22.58
C LYS A 132 23.69 9.49 23.95
N LEU A 133 24.24 8.30 24.14
CA LEU A 133 24.97 7.96 25.36
C LEU A 133 26.06 9.02 25.60
N SER A 134 26.12 9.54 26.82
CA SER A 134 27.17 10.47 27.20
C SER A 134 28.54 9.80 27.08
N LYS A 135 29.60 10.60 26.88
CA LYS A 135 30.96 10.07 26.78
C LYS A 135 31.33 9.16 27.98
N ALA A 136 30.93 9.56 29.19
CA ALA A 136 31.12 8.76 30.40
C ALA A 136 30.34 7.43 30.39
N ALA A 137 29.13 7.40 29.82
CA ALA A 137 28.34 6.18 29.69
C ALA A 137 28.93 5.21 28.65
N LEU A 138 29.45 5.74 27.53
CA LEU A 138 30.18 4.96 26.53
C LEU A 138 31.48 4.37 27.10
N GLU A 139 32.22 5.14 27.91
CA GLU A 139 33.43 4.66 28.59
C GLU A 139 33.14 3.50 29.56
N THR A 140 32.01 3.51 30.25
CA THR A 140 31.61 2.41 31.16
C THR A 140 31.19 1.15 30.40
N LEU A 141 30.58 1.29 29.23
CA LEU A 141 30.09 0.17 28.40
C LEU A 141 31.23 -0.55 27.66
N ALA A 142 32.38 0.11 27.49
CA ALA A 142 33.55 -0.40 26.78
C ALA A 142 34.52 -1.22 27.66
N ILE A 143 34.21 -1.38 28.96
CA ILE A 143 35.02 -2.14 29.93
C ILE A 143 34.52 -3.58 30.04
#